data_AF-A0AAN6M6B0-F1
#
_entry.id   AF-A0AAN6M6B0-F1
#
_cell.length_a   1.000
_cell.length_b   1.000
_cell.length_c   1.000
_cell.angle_alpha   90.00
_cell.angle_beta   90.00
_cell.angle_gamma   90.00
#
_symmetry.space_group_name_H-M   'P 1'
#
loop_
_entity.id
_entity.type
_entity.pdbx_description
1 polymer ?
#
loop_
_entity_poly.entity_id
_entity_poly.type
_entity_poly.pdbx_seq_one_letter_code
_entity_poly.pdbx_strand_id
1 'polypeptide(L)'
;MHPLYWRSAIASIPVEKKIHLFYRSHEQIVEASSEDCKTWTTVSTITDEEAQEQSALTAFYCEKDTTNGEKPSIHIIYIDSRMRLREFVRALDAPSWKELPFPVGTPAPFYTTKLISGACHDDKGEETRHWLCYSCPTDTRLIELGRSVQGEWKEHKGLLTVLDHVMPGSDITTSQEGSTTHLLYQTSGDRVISLGGDYYQWTHNIRSNVEAILMRLGLEMNTMVVPTDTIFNTPLASCIDSKGKYYVFFVKEVEGENYVHAIVDGEQTSVALWTEGSFVGAVLLNDKPVLFMDQVANEEAHLCAFTNDGSSWSLLGEVTKSS
;
A
#
# COMPACT_ATOMS: atom_id res chain seq x y z
N MET A 1 -0.04 19.93 14.44
CA MET A 1 0.41 18.89 13.50
C MET A 1 1.38 18.00 14.24
N HIS A 2 1.26 16.68 14.10
CA HIS A 2 2.17 15.73 14.74
C HIS A 2 3.42 15.56 13.85
N PRO A 3 4.64 15.61 14.39
CA PRO A 3 5.85 15.47 13.61
C PRO A 3 5.96 14.06 13.00
N LEU A 4 6.51 13.98 11.79
CA LEU A 4 6.80 12.71 11.14
C LEU A 4 8.02 12.06 11.80
N TYR A 5 7.94 10.76 12.12
CA TYR A 5 9.13 10.00 12.47
C TYR A 5 9.89 9.62 11.20
N TRP A 6 11.20 9.86 11.16
CA TRP A 6 12.03 9.50 10.01
C TRP A 6 11.86 8.02 9.62
N ARG A 7 11.64 7.75 8.33
CA ARG A 7 11.36 6.39 7.79
C ARG A 7 10.08 5.78 8.35
N SER A 8 9.03 6.58 8.44
CA SER A 8 7.70 6.07 8.78
C SER A 8 7.14 5.30 7.59
N ALA A 9 6.59 4.10 7.83
CA ALA A 9 5.69 3.52 6.86
C ALA A 9 4.47 4.43 6.63
N ILE A 10 3.95 4.43 5.41
CA ILE A 10 2.83 5.26 4.99
C ILE A 10 1.75 4.33 4.47
N ALA A 11 0.53 4.47 4.99
CA ALA A 11 -0.65 3.88 4.38
C ALA A 11 -1.65 4.98 4.02
N SER A 12 -2.27 4.86 2.85
CA SER A 12 -3.15 5.89 2.31
C SER A 12 -4.36 5.22 1.67
N ILE A 13 -5.55 5.72 1.97
CA ILE A 13 -6.80 5.23 1.38
C ILE A 13 -7.71 6.39 0.98
N PRO A 14 -8.42 6.29 -0.16
CA PRO A 14 -9.52 7.18 -0.47
C PRO A 14 -10.80 6.71 0.25
N VAL A 15 -11.50 7.64 0.90
CA VAL A 15 -12.81 7.41 1.51
C VAL A 15 -13.69 8.61 1.17
N GLU A 16 -14.82 8.35 0.51
CA GLU A 16 -15.71 9.40 -0.01
C GLU A 16 -14.94 10.43 -0.87
N LYS A 17 -14.81 11.68 -0.39
CA LYS A 17 -14.09 12.78 -1.07
C LYS A 17 -12.75 13.10 -0.40
N LYS A 18 -12.33 12.30 0.56
CA LYS A 18 -11.14 12.53 1.38
C LYS A 18 -10.11 11.44 1.13
N ILE A 19 -8.86 11.82 1.23
CA ILE A 19 -7.77 10.88 1.47
C ILE A 19 -7.54 10.83 2.97
N HIS A 20 -7.43 9.62 3.48
CA HIS A 20 -6.96 9.33 4.83
C HIS A 20 -5.54 8.77 4.72
N LEU A 21 -4.63 9.37 5.48
CA LEU A 21 -3.22 9.06 5.50
C LEU A 21 -2.84 8.65 6.91
N PHE A 22 -2.20 7.50 7.02
CA PHE A 22 -1.75 6.91 8.27
C PHE A 22 -0.24 6.84 8.25
N TYR A 23 0.37 7.35 9.32
CA TYR A 23 1.81 7.36 9.47
C TYR A 23 2.17 7.33 10.95
N ARG A 24 3.43 7.01 11.23
CA ARG A 24 4.00 6.97 12.56
C ARG A 24 4.51 8.36 12.95
N SER A 25 3.98 8.85 14.06
CA SER A 25 4.48 10.02 14.78
C SER A 25 5.03 9.53 16.12
N HIS A 26 6.35 9.52 16.27
CA HIS A 26 7.05 8.90 17.40
C HIS A 26 6.68 7.42 17.55
N GLU A 27 6.10 7.01 18.68
CA GLU A 27 5.73 5.61 18.96
C GLU A 27 4.28 5.28 18.55
N GLN A 28 3.56 6.26 18.04
CA GLN A 28 2.12 6.18 17.78
C GLN A 28 1.81 6.26 16.29
N ILE A 29 0.74 5.58 15.88
CA ILE A 29 0.14 5.78 14.55
C ILE A 29 -0.90 6.89 14.66
N VAL A 30 -0.86 7.83 13.72
CA VAL A 30 -1.80 8.95 13.63
C VAL A 30 -2.50 8.95 12.28
N GLU A 31 -3.67 9.59 12.24
CA GLU A 31 -4.43 9.83 11.01
C GLU A 31 -4.37 11.31 10.62
N ALA A 32 -4.03 11.59 9.36
CA ALA A 32 -4.28 12.87 8.71
C ALA A 32 -5.27 12.68 7.56
N SER A 33 -6.21 13.61 7.40
CA SER A 33 -7.19 13.57 6.32
C SER A 33 -7.24 14.87 5.54
N SER A 34 -7.52 14.78 4.24
CA SER A 34 -7.59 15.93 3.34
C SER A 34 -8.50 15.69 2.13
N GLU A 35 -9.19 16.72 1.67
CA GLU A 35 -9.99 16.71 0.43
C GLU A 35 -9.18 17.19 -0.79
N ASP A 36 -8.01 17.81 -0.59
CA ASP A 36 -7.25 18.48 -1.63
C ASP A 36 -5.73 18.23 -1.58
N CYS A 37 -5.28 17.46 -0.58
CA CYS A 37 -3.86 17.23 -0.21
C CYS A 37 -3.04 18.50 0.06
N LYS A 38 -3.69 19.65 0.22
CA LYS A 38 -3.07 20.94 0.54
C LYS A 38 -3.35 21.35 1.98
N THR A 39 -4.57 21.07 2.44
CA THR A 39 -5.01 21.35 3.79
C THR A 39 -5.29 20.03 4.50
N TRP A 40 -4.57 19.78 5.59
CA TRP A 40 -4.65 18.52 6.33
C TRP A 40 -5.26 18.73 7.71
N THR A 41 -6.17 17.84 8.09
CA THR A 41 -6.69 17.73 9.45
C THR A 41 -6.10 16.50 10.09
N THR A 42 -5.30 16.66 11.15
CA THR A 42 -4.78 15.53 11.93
C THR A 42 -5.73 15.23 13.07
N VAL A 43 -6.20 14.00 13.16
CA VAL A 43 -7.14 13.57 14.19
C VAL A 43 -6.61 12.28 14.80
N SER A 44 -6.46 12.28 16.12
CA SER A 44 -6.27 11.11 16.98
C SER A 44 -4.98 10.30 16.84
N THR A 45 -4.43 9.95 18.00
CA THR A 45 -3.60 8.76 18.20
C THR A 45 -4.49 7.53 18.04
N ILE A 46 -4.09 6.59 17.19
CA ILE A 46 -4.85 5.36 16.92
C ILE A 46 -4.47 4.23 17.87
N THR A 47 -3.20 4.16 18.26
CA THR A 47 -2.62 2.99 18.94
C THR A 47 -2.33 3.26 20.41
N ASP A 48 -2.74 2.33 21.27
CA ASP A 48 -2.42 2.33 22.71
C ASP A 48 -1.05 1.71 23.02
N GLU A 49 -0.49 0.90 22.10
CA GLU A 49 0.82 0.27 22.22
C GLU A 49 1.81 0.79 21.18
N GLU A 50 3.09 0.79 21.54
CA GLU A 50 4.19 1.27 20.70
C GLU A 50 4.27 0.49 19.38
N ALA A 51 4.13 1.19 18.27
CA ALA A 51 4.46 0.65 16.95
C ALA A 51 5.96 0.35 16.88
N GLN A 52 6.33 -0.79 16.29
CA GLN A 52 7.73 -1.14 16.03
C GLN A 52 8.43 0.01 15.29
N GLU A 53 9.72 0.20 15.53
CA GLU A 53 10.53 1.07 14.68
C GLU A 53 10.48 0.56 13.22
N GLN A 54 10.14 1.46 12.29
CA GLN A 54 9.89 1.13 10.87
C GLN A 54 8.79 0.06 10.68
N SER A 55 7.84 -0.01 11.62
CA SER A 55 6.69 -0.91 11.53
C SER A 55 6.02 -0.77 10.18
N ALA A 56 5.83 -1.89 9.48
CA ALA A 56 4.98 -1.91 8.32
C ALA A 56 3.55 -1.50 8.71
N LEU A 57 2.91 -0.77 7.81
CA LEU A 57 1.60 -0.19 8.02
C LEU A 57 0.80 -0.32 6.73
N THR A 58 -0.42 -0.80 6.84
CA THR A 58 -1.38 -0.83 5.73
C THR A 58 -2.77 -0.46 6.24
N ALA A 59 -3.61 0.01 5.33
CA ALA A 59 -4.99 0.40 5.65
C ALA A 59 -5.92 0.03 4.50
N PHE A 60 -7.18 -0.23 4.83
CA PHE A 60 -8.23 -0.43 3.83
C PHE A 60 -9.56 0.13 4.31
N TYR A 61 -10.41 0.47 3.34
CA TYR A 61 -11.78 0.92 3.58
C TYR A 61 -12.76 -0.23 3.34
N CYS A 62 -13.69 -0.42 4.27
CA CYS A 62 -14.78 -1.37 4.14
C CYS A 62 -16.12 -0.64 4.12
N GLU A 63 -16.90 -0.76 3.03
CA GLU A 63 -18.21 -0.10 2.93
C GLU A 63 -19.26 -0.76 3.84
N LYS A 64 -19.20 -2.09 3.99
CA LYS A 64 -20.13 -2.87 4.81
C LYS A 64 -19.35 -3.76 5.77
N ASP A 65 -18.97 -3.21 6.91
CA ASP A 65 -18.19 -3.94 7.90
C ASP A 65 -19.08 -4.54 9.00
N THR A 66 -19.23 -5.87 9.02
CA THR A 66 -20.07 -6.52 10.06
C THR A 66 -19.47 -6.44 11.46
N THR A 67 -18.15 -6.22 11.59
CA THR A 67 -17.54 -5.97 12.91
C THR A 67 -18.04 -4.66 13.53
N ASN A 68 -18.60 -3.77 12.69
CA ASN A 68 -19.26 -2.52 13.04
C ASN A 68 -20.76 -2.49 12.66
N GLY A 69 -21.41 -3.66 12.53
CA GLY A 69 -22.85 -3.73 12.25
C GLY A 69 -23.24 -3.26 10.84
N GLU A 70 -22.45 -3.64 9.83
CA GLU A 70 -22.62 -3.31 8.40
C GLU A 70 -22.43 -1.84 8.07
N LYS A 71 -21.80 -1.07 8.96
CA LYS A 71 -21.46 0.32 8.72
C LYS A 71 -20.13 0.44 7.94
N PRO A 72 -19.96 1.53 7.17
CA PRO A 72 -18.66 1.89 6.61
C PRO A 72 -17.60 2.06 7.69
N SER A 73 -16.42 1.49 7.47
CA SER A 73 -15.30 1.55 8.42
C SER A 73 -13.95 1.64 7.71
N ILE A 74 -12.96 2.11 8.46
CA ILE A 74 -11.55 2.07 8.09
C ILE A 74 -10.85 1.09 9.01
N HIS A 75 -10.02 0.23 8.44
CA HIS A 75 -9.13 -0.67 9.15
C HIS A 75 -7.68 -0.25 8.93
N ILE A 76 -6.90 -0.28 9.99
CA ILE A 76 -5.44 -0.19 9.93
C ILE A 76 -4.84 -1.48 10.48
N ILE A 77 -3.75 -1.93 9.87
CA ILE A 77 -2.98 -3.09 10.33
C ILE A 77 -1.51 -2.70 10.39
N TYR A 78 -0.86 -3.02 11.51
CA TYR A 78 0.56 -2.73 11.73
C TYR A 78 1.24 -3.81 12.57
N ILE A 79 2.57 -3.71 12.68
CA ILE A 79 3.40 -4.59 13.51
C ILE A 79 3.78 -3.86 14.81
N ASP A 80 3.40 -4.41 15.97
CA ASP A 80 3.78 -3.83 17.26
C ASP A 80 5.24 -4.11 17.64
N SER A 81 5.75 -3.44 18.68
CA SER A 81 7.12 -3.62 19.19
C SER A 81 7.45 -5.05 19.66
N ARG A 82 6.45 -5.93 19.77
CA ARG A 82 6.59 -7.35 20.13
C ARG A 82 6.47 -8.27 18.91
N MET A 83 6.56 -7.73 17.69
CA MET A 83 6.47 -8.47 16.43
C MET A 83 5.12 -9.18 16.24
N ARG A 84 4.01 -8.55 16.68
CA ARG A 84 2.66 -9.07 16.48
C ARG A 84 1.87 -8.17 15.52
N LEU A 85 1.04 -8.80 14.70
CA LEU A 85 0.04 -8.07 13.92
C LEU A 85 -1.03 -7.49 14.85
N ARG A 86 -1.37 -6.22 14.63
CA ARG A 86 -2.42 -5.50 15.35
C ARG A 86 -3.36 -4.88 14.34
N GLU A 87 -4.66 -4.97 14.61
CA GLU A 87 -5.70 -4.38 13.78
C GLU A 87 -6.52 -3.41 14.62
N PHE A 88 -6.69 -2.19 14.11
CA PHE A 88 -7.64 -1.23 14.66
C PHE A 88 -8.66 -0.87 13.60
N VAL A 89 -9.90 -0.75 14.02
CA VAL A 89 -11.03 -0.38 13.17
C VAL A 89 -11.74 0.86 13.72
N ARG A 90 -12.20 1.72 12.83
CA ARG A 90 -13.09 2.84 13.17
C ARG A 90 -14.22 2.92 12.16
N ALA A 91 -15.46 2.82 12.63
CA ALA A 91 -16.62 3.18 11.81
C ALA A 91 -16.57 4.68 11.46
N LEU A 92 -16.99 5.07 10.25
CA LEU A 92 -16.87 6.46 9.81
C LEU A 92 -17.69 7.45 10.66
N ASP A 93 -18.80 6.99 11.23
CA ASP A 93 -19.66 7.75 12.13
C ASP A 93 -19.24 7.66 13.61
N ALA A 94 -18.20 6.90 13.92
CA ALA A 94 -17.70 6.71 15.27
C ALA A 94 -16.49 7.61 15.59
N PRO A 95 -16.40 8.15 16.82
CA PRO A 95 -15.33 9.06 17.20
C PRO A 95 -14.02 8.36 17.59
N SER A 96 -14.04 7.04 17.78
CA SER A 96 -12.93 6.29 18.38
C SER A 96 -12.57 5.05 17.59
N TRP A 97 -11.27 4.73 17.60
CA TRP A 97 -10.74 3.46 17.12
C TRP A 97 -10.97 2.35 18.14
N LYS A 98 -11.10 1.12 17.65
CA LYS A 98 -11.26 -0.10 18.46
C LYS A 98 -10.30 -1.16 17.95
N GLU A 99 -9.62 -1.84 18.86
CA GLU A 99 -8.78 -2.98 18.53
C GLU A 99 -9.63 -4.21 18.16
N LEU A 100 -9.23 -4.91 17.09
CA LEU A 100 -9.73 -6.22 16.72
C LEU A 100 -8.64 -7.28 16.93
N PRO A 101 -8.97 -8.43 17.53
CA PRO A 101 -7.99 -9.48 17.77
C PRO A 101 -7.63 -10.22 16.47
N PHE A 102 -6.34 -10.52 16.29
CA PHE A 102 -5.91 -11.53 15.33
C PHE A 102 -6.15 -12.95 15.90
N PRO A 103 -6.46 -13.95 15.04
CA PRO A 103 -6.64 -15.33 15.46
C PRO A 103 -5.40 -15.91 16.14
N VAL A 104 -5.62 -16.80 17.10
CA VAL A 104 -4.54 -17.58 17.73
C VAL A 104 -3.84 -18.43 16.69
N GLY A 105 -2.51 -18.38 16.67
CA GLY A 105 -1.69 -19.13 15.72
C GLY A 105 -1.38 -18.42 14.41
N THR A 106 -1.82 -17.16 14.24
CA THR A 106 -1.38 -16.31 13.12
C THR A 106 0.15 -16.25 13.09
N PRO A 107 0.81 -16.61 11.97
CA PRO A 107 2.27 -16.59 11.89
C PRO A 107 2.83 -15.20 12.18
N ALA A 108 3.82 -15.12 13.07
CA ALA A 108 4.44 -13.84 13.40
C ALA A 108 5.19 -13.26 12.18
N PRO A 109 5.03 -11.95 11.89
CA PRO A 109 5.81 -11.28 10.85
C PRO A 109 7.29 -11.16 11.25
N PHE A 110 8.17 -11.03 10.26
CA PHE A 110 9.60 -10.75 10.46
C PHE A 110 9.87 -9.24 10.57
N TYR A 111 11.00 -8.83 11.18
CA TYR A 111 11.30 -7.42 11.44
C TYR A 111 11.49 -6.56 10.18
N THR A 112 11.84 -7.16 9.03
CA THR A 112 11.92 -6.47 7.73
C THR A 112 10.65 -6.61 6.88
N THR A 113 9.59 -7.20 7.43
CA THR A 113 8.36 -7.49 6.68
C THR A 113 7.68 -6.19 6.27
N LYS A 114 7.18 -6.17 5.03
CA LYS A 114 6.22 -5.17 4.55
C LYS A 114 4.81 -5.75 4.61
N LEU A 115 3.83 -4.88 4.83
CA LEU A 115 2.42 -5.22 4.90
C LEU A 115 1.71 -4.54 3.74
N ILE A 116 0.84 -5.30 3.09
CA ILE A 116 -0.16 -4.74 2.18
C ILE A 116 -1.50 -5.39 2.46
N SER A 117 -2.56 -4.61 2.40
CA SER A 117 -3.92 -5.10 2.58
C SER A 117 -4.87 -4.45 1.59
N GLY A 118 -6.04 -5.05 1.46
CA GLY A 118 -7.11 -4.50 0.65
C GLY A 118 -8.44 -5.13 0.99
N ALA A 119 -9.49 -4.54 0.43
CA ALA A 119 -10.86 -4.96 0.59
C ALA A 119 -11.55 -4.91 -0.77
N CYS A 120 -12.17 -6.03 -1.17
CA CYS A 120 -12.97 -6.08 -2.38
C CYS A 120 -14.45 -6.17 -1.99
N HIS A 121 -15.24 -5.24 -2.54
CA HIS A 121 -16.69 -5.21 -2.40
C HIS A 121 -17.29 -5.87 -3.64
N ASP A 122 -17.99 -6.99 -3.49
CA ASP A 122 -18.79 -7.54 -4.59
C ASP A 122 -20.17 -6.87 -4.61
N ASP A 123 -20.47 -6.18 -5.72
CA ASP A 123 -21.79 -5.61 -5.99
C ASP A 123 -22.87 -6.68 -6.18
N LYS A 124 -22.49 -7.96 -6.35
CA LYS A 124 -23.41 -9.09 -6.57
C LYS A 124 -23.86 -9.78 -5.29
N GLY A 125 -23.49 -9.25 -4.12
CA GLY A 125 -23.96 -9.74 -2.83
C GLY A 125 -23.21 -10.96 -2.30
N GLU A 126 -22.14 -11.41 -2.97
CA GLU A 126 -21.21 -12.41 -2.42
C GLU A 126 -20.07 -11.70 -1.68
N GLU A 127 -20.30 -11.41 -0.39
CA GLU A 127 -19.29 -11.19 0.65
C GLU A 127 -18.14 -10.19 0.35
N THR A 128 -18.08 -9.06 1.06
CA THR A 128 -16.83 -8.28 1.16
C THR A 128 -15.70 -9.17 1.66
N ARG A 129 -14.61 -9.23 0.89
CA ARG A 129 -13.40 -9.98 1.28
C ARG A 129 -12.29 -9.01 1.61
N HIS A 130 -11.64 -9.27 2.74
CA HIS A 130 -10.44 -8.56 3.15
C HIS A 130 -9.25 -9.47 2.98
N TRP A 131 -8.15 -8.94 2.48
CA TRP A 131 -6.87 -9.65 2.46
C TRP A 131 -5.78 -8.85 3.17
N LEU A 132 -4.85 -9.59 3.76
CA LEU A 132 -3.58 -9.08 4.26
C LEU A 132 -2.47 -9.96 3.71
N CYS A 133 -1.46 -9.35 3.11
CA CYS A 133 -0.28 -10.02 2.60
C CYS A 133 0.98 -9.55 3.32
N TYR A 134 1.83 -10.49 3.70
CA TYR A 134 3.11 -10.20 4.36
C TYR A 134 4.14 -11.32 4.19
N SER A 135 5.42 -10.99 4.27
CA SER A 135 6.52 -11.97 4.19
C SER A 135 6.76 -12.70 5.52
N CYS A 136 6.99 -14.01 5.47
CA CYS A 136 7.33 -14.83 6.63
C CYS A 136 8.85 -15.14 6.70
N PRO A 137 9.48 -15.21 7.88
CA PRO A 137 10.94 -15.42 7.98
C PRO A 137 11.43 -16.81 7.55
N THR A 138 10.59 -17.83 7.68
CA THR A 138 11.00 -19.23 7.47
C THR A 138 10.69 -19.75 6.07
N ASP A 139 9.96 -18.96 5.29
CA ASP A 139 9.47 -19.37 3.99
C ASP A 139 9.41 -18.10 3.13
N THR A 140 10.08 -18.08 1.98
CA THR A 140 10.11 -16.92 1.04
C THR A 140 8.75 -16.66 0.38
N ARG A 141 7.67 -16.94 1.11
CA ARG A 141 6.28 -16.90 0.71
C ARG A 141 5.64 -15.62 1.25
N LEU A 142 4.67 -15.13 0.49
CA LEU A 142 3.68 -14.20 1.00
C LEU A 142 2.58 -15.00 1.69
N ILE A 143 2.31 -14.67 2.95
CA ILE A 143 1.15 -15.17 3.68
C ILE A 143 -0.03 -14.31 3.27
N GLU A 144 -1.10 -14.92 2.78
CA GLU A 144 -2.38 -14.27 2.53
C GLU A 144 -3.34 -14.65 3.67
N LEU A 145 -3.81 -13.67 4.44
CA LEU A 145 -4.95 -13.88 5.32
C LEU A 145 -6.19 -13.35 4.62
N GLY A 146 -7.23 -14.17 4.53
CA GLY A 146 -8.55 -13.78 4.06
C GLY A 146 -9.54 -13.73 5.21
N ARG A 147 -10.49 -12.80 5.17
CA ARG A 147 -11.74 -12.92 5.93
C ARG A 147 -12.93 -12.49 5.09
N SER A 148 -14.04 -13.21 5.22
CA SER A 148 -15.35 -12.72 4.80
C SER A 148 -15.83 -11.68 5.82
N VAL A 149 -16.88 -10.94 5.46
CA VAL A 149 -17.43 -9.87 6.31
C VAL A 149 -17.69 -10.32 7.74
N GLN A 150 -18.16 -11.57 7.92
CA GLN A 150 -18.57 -12.16 9.21
C GLN A 150 -17.49 -13.07 9.85
N GLY A 151 -16.36 -13.24 9.18
CA GLY A 151 -15.36 -14.26 9.52
C GLY A 151 -14.17 -13.74 10.30
N GLU A 152 -13.55 -14.61 11.08
CA GLU A 152 -12.19 -14.40 11.58
C GLU A 152 -11.19 -14.43 10.41
N TRP A 153 -10.03 -13.78 10.58
CA TRP A 153 -8.91 -13.95 9.67
C TRP A 153 -8.54 -15.43 9.56
N LYS A 154 -8.32 -15.91 8.34
CA LYS A 154 -7.89 -17.27 8.06
C LYS A 154 -6.80 -17.25 7.01
N GLU A 155 -5.78 -18.07 7.20
CA GLU A 155 -4.76 -18.24 6.17
C GLU A 155 -5.40 -18.82 4.90
N HIS A 156 -5.30 -18.06 3.82
CA HIS A 156 -5.65 -18.48 2.47
C HIS A 156 -4.38 -19.00 1.79
N LYS A 157 -4.48 -20.17 1.17
CA LYS A 157 -3.35 -20.80 0.49
C LYS A 157 -3.25 -20.43 -1.00
N GLY A 158 -4.06 -19.47 -1.47
CA GLY A 158 -4.15 -19.11 -2.88
C GLY A 158 -2.82 -18.55 -3.42
N LEU A 159 -2.28 -17.53 -2.75
CA LEU A 159 -0.99 -16.90 -3.09
C LEU A 159 0.21 -17.86 -3.03
N LEU A 160 0.15 -18.89 -2.20
CA LEU A 160 1.25 -19.84 -1.97
C LEU A 160 1.56 -20.75 -3.18
N THR A 161 0.69 -20.81 -4.18
CA THR A 161 0.86 -21.72 -5.33
C THR A 161 1.49 -21.07 -6.56
N VAL A 162 1.68 -19.75 -6.54
CA VAL A 162 2.02 -18.96 -7.72
C VAL A 162 3.36 -18.22 -7.56
N LEU A 163 3.80 -18.01 -6.32
CA LEU A 163 4.98 -17.22 -5.98
C LEU A 163 6.22 -18.06 -5.74
N ASP A 164 7.02 -18.26 -6.78
CA ASP A 164 8.41 -18.65 -6.60
C ASP A 164 9.29 -17.38 -6.52
N HIS A 165 10.08 -17.27 -5.45
CA HIS A 165 11.20 -16.32 -5.29
C HIS A 165 10.88 -14.84 -5.00
N VAL A 166 9.96 -14.55 -4.07
CA VAL A 166 9.83 -13.19 -3.50
C VAL A 166 11.12 -12.83 -2.76
N MET A 167 11.66 -11.64 -3.02
CA MET A 167 12.85 -11.17 -2.34
C MET A 167 12.53 -10.93 -0.85
N PRO A 168 13.32 -11.44 0.12
CA PRO A 168 13.10 -11.16 1.52
C PRO A 168 13.17 -9.66 1.83
N GLY A 169 12.09 -9.13 2.42
CA GLY A 169 11.97 -7.69 2.70
C GLY A 169 11.53 -6.84 1.50
N SER A 170 11.20 -7.47 0.36
CA SER A 170 10.57 -6.80 -0.78
C SER A 170 9.35 -6.03 -0.31
N ASP A 171 9.19 -4.83 -0.85
CA ASP A 171 7.92 -4.14 -0.76
C ASP A 171 6.86 -4.83 -1.62
N ILE A 172 5.60 -4.58 -1.27
CA ILE A 172 4.44 -5.20 -1.91
C ILE A 172 3.35 -4.13 -1.99
N THR A 173 2.70 -4.02 -3.14
CA THR A 173 1.58 -3.10 -3.31
C THR A 173 0.44 -3.77 -4.06
N THR A 174 -0.79 -3.30 -3.81
CA THR A 174 -1.97 -3.78 -4.51
C THR A 174 -2.78 -2.63 -5.09
N SER A 175 -3.38 -2.86 -6.24
CA SER A 175 -4.46 -2.03 -6.80
C SER A 175 -5.64 -2.92 -7.19
N GLN A 176 -6.83 -2.34 -7.31
CA GLN A 176 -8.04 -3.11 -7.56
C GLN A 176 -8.83 -2.55 -8.75
N GLU A 177 -9.11 -3.40 -9.73
CA GLU A 177 -9.95 -3.11 -10.90
C GLU A 177 -11.23 -3.95 -10.81
N GLY A 178 -12.34 -3.34 -10.38
CA GLY A 178 -13.58 -4.09 -10.15
C GLY A 178 -13.37 -5.21 -9.12
N SER A 179 -13.57 -6.47 -9.54
CA SER A 179 -13.35 -7.66 -8.70
C SER A 179 -11.93 -8.26 -8.80
N THR A 180 -11.03 -7.64 -9.56
CA THR A 180 -9.67 -8.13 -9.78
C THR A 180 -8.68 -7.33 -8.93
N THR A 181 -7.88 -8.03 -8.13
CA THR A 181 -6.78 -7.46 -7.37
C THR A 181 -5.47 -7.68 -8.13
N HIS A 182 -4.73 -6.61 -8.35
CA HIS A 182 -3.40 -6.64 -8.93
C HIS A 182 -2.38 -6.50 -7.82
N LEU A 183 -1.61 -7.55 -7.57
CA LEU A 183 -0.51 -7.57 -6.61
C LEU A 183 0.79 -7.30 -7.34
N LEU A 184 1.64 -6.42 -6.80
CA LEU A 184 2.98 -6.19 -7.29
C LEU A 184 4.02 -6.46 -6.20
N TYR A 185 5.13 -7.09 -6.54
CA TYR A 185 6.23 -7.40 -5.63
C TYR A 185 7.56 -7.54 -6.38
N GLN A 186 8.69 -7.37 -5.68
CA GLN A 186 10.03 -7.58 -6.23
C GLN A 186 10.50 -9.04 -6.01
N THR A 187 11.08 -9.62 -7.05
CA THR A 187 11.70 -10.96 -7.03
C THR A 187 13.17 -10.88 -6.69
N SER A 188 13.76 -12.01 -6.27
CA SER A 188 15.19 -12.13 -6.01
C SER A 188 16.11 -11.89 -7.23
N GLY A 189 15.55 -11.77 -8.44
CA GLY A 189 16.27 -11.40 -9.66
C GLY A 189 16.12 -9.93 -10.05
N ASP A 190 15.80 -9.06 -9.07
CA ASP A 190 15.62 -7.61 -9.21
C ASP A 190 14.52 -7.19 -10.20
N ARG A 191 13.54 -8.06 -10.45
CA ARG A 191 12.36 -7.76 -11.27
C ARG A 191 11.17 -7.51 -10.38
N VAL A 192 10.39 -6.47 -10.66
CA VAL A 192 9.03 -6.37 -10.11
C VAL A 192 8.11 -7.20 -10.99
N ILE A 193 7.22 -7.98 -10.37
CA ILE A 193 6.21 -8.81 -11.02
C ILE A 193 4.83 -8.30 -10.62
N SER A 194 3.86 -8.38 -11.54
CA SER A 194 2.44 -8.19 -11.24
C SER A 194 1.67 -9.50 -11.39
N LEU A 195 0.80 -9.81 -10.42
CA LEU A 195 -0.14 -10.93 -10.45
C LEU A 195 -1.57 -10.38 -10.42
N GLY A 196 -2.45 -10.97 -11.22
CA GLY A 196 -3.88 -10.68 -11.19
C GLY A 196 -4.63 -11.78 -10.47
N GLY A 197 -5.33 -11.45 -9.38
CA GLY A 197 -6.19 -12.38 -8.66
C GLY A 197 -7.64 -11.96 -8.70
N ASP A 198 -8.55 -12.93 -8.71
CA ASP A 198 -9.94 -12.72 -8.35
C ASP A 198 -10.21 -13.29 -6.94
N TYR A 199 -11.49 -13.30 -6.53
CA TYR A 199 -11.90 -13.83 -5.22
C TYR A 199 -11.41 -15.26 -4.94
N TYR A 200 -11.23 -16.10 -5.96
CA TYR A 200 -11.04 -17.53 -5.80
C TYR A 200 -9.60 -17.98 -6.10
N GLN A 201 -8.90 -17.26 -6.99
CA GLN A 201 -7.59 -17.67 -7.44
C GLN A 201 -6.73 -16.50 -7.91
N TRP A 202 -5.43 -16.62 -7.62
CA TRP A 202 -4.41 -15.81 -8.24
C TRP A 202 -4.02 -16.43 -9.58
N THR A 203 -3.91 -15.61 -10.61
CA THR A 203 -3.53 -16.04 -11.95
C THR A 203 -2.39 -15.16 -12.47
N HIS A 204 -1.50 -15.77 -13.26
CA HIS A 204 -0.50 -15.02 -14.03
C HIS A 204 -1.12 -14.28 -15.25
N ASN A 205 -2.44 -14.38 -15.45
CA ASN A 205 -3.13 -13.85 -16.62
C ASN A 205 -3.57 -12.40 -16.35
N ILE A 206 -2.75 -11.44 -16.80
CA ILE A 206 -3.07 -10.02 -16.75
C ILE A 206 -3.89 -9.67 -18.01
N ARG A 207 -5.08 -9.06 -17.88
CA ARG A 207 -5.94 -8.69 -19.03
C ARG A 207 -5.40 -7.48 -19.83
N SER A 208 -5.48 -7.59 -21.16
CA SER A 208 -5.56 -6.62 -22.29
C SER A 208 -4.89 -5.24 -22.26
N ASN A 209 -5.03 -4.42 -21.21
CA ASN A 209 -4.39 -3.08 -21.22
C ASN A 209 -2.91 -3.15 -20.82
N VAL A 210 -2.58 -4.06 -19.90
CA VAL A 210 -1.18 -4.38 -19.58
C VAL A 210 -0.53 -5.16 -20.73
N GLU A 211 -1.28 -5.99 -21.45
CA GLU A 211 -0.79 -6.70 -22.65
C GLU A 211 -0.25 -5.72 -23.72
N ALA A 212 -0.96 -4.61 -23.97
CA ALA A 212 -0.53 -3.60 -24.94
C ALA A 212 0.73 -2.83 -24.48
N ILE A 213 0.87 -2.60 -23.18
CA ILE A 213 2.04 -1.97 -22.55
C ILE A 213 3.25 -2.92 -22.65
N LEU A 214 3.07 -4.20 -22.30
CA LEU A 214 4.13 -5.21 -22.35
C LEU A 214 4.58 -5.52 -23.77
N MET A 215 3.65 -5.55 -24.74
CA MET A 215 4.00 -5.66 -26.16
C MET A 215 4.80 -4.46 -26.67
N ARG A 216 4.49 -3.23 -26.24
CA ARG A 216 5.27 -2.03 -26.60
C ARG A 216 6.68 -2.03 -26.00
N LEU A 217 6.84 -2.63 -24.82
CA LEU A 217 8.13 -2.75 -24.12
C LEU A 217 8.92 -4.01 -24.52
N GLY A 218 8.37 -4.88 -25.37
CA GLY A 218 9.04 -6.11 -25.82
C GLY A 218 9.16 -7.20 -24.75
N LEU A 219 8.27 -7.20 -23.76
CA LEU A 219 8.29 -8.09 -22.60
C LEU A 219 7.27 -9.23 -22.75
N GLU A 220 7.61 -10.43 -22.27
CA GLU A 220 6.74 -11.62 -22.36
C GLU A 220 5.44 -11.47 -21.55
N MET A 221 4.35 -12.00 -22.09
CA MET A 221 2.93 -11.65 -21.78
C MET A 221 2.40 -11.95 -20.37
N ASN A 222 3.18 -12.49 -19.44
CA ASN A 222 2.65 -12.96 -18.14
C ASN A 222 3.23 -12.23 -16.94
N THR A 223 3.92 -11.11 -17.16
CA THR A 223 4.62 -10.40 -16.10
C THR A 223 4.77 -8.96 -16.51
N MET A 224 4.19 -8.02 -15.76
CA MET A 224 4.70 -6.66 -15.81
C MET A 224 6.07 -6.65 -15.16
N VAL A 225 7.11 -6.83 -15.97
CA VAL A 225 8.50 -6.66 -15.56
C VAL A 225 8.77 -5.16 -15.54
N VAL A 226 8.75 -4.56 -14.37
CA VAL A 226 9.35 -3.21 -14.19
C VAL A 226 10.85 -3.35 -14.50
N PRO A 227 11.49 -2.35 -15.17
CA PRO A 227 12.85 -2.48 -15.67
C PRO A 227 13.86 -2.94 -14.61
N THR A 228 14.89 -3.68 -15.04
CA THR A 228 15.98 -4.28 -14.24
C THR A 228 16.88 -3.30 -13.48
N ASP A 229 16.57 -2.02 -13.51
CA ASP A 229 17.41 -0.94 -12.96
C ASP A 229 16.81 -0.38 -11.66
N THR A 230 15.86 -1.09 -11.04
CA THR A 230 15.37 -0.73 -9.71
C THR A 230 16.45 -0.98 -8.67
N ILE A 231 16.48 -0.16 -7.62
CA ILE A 231 17.31 -0.48 -6.46
C ILE A 231 16.82 -1.77 -5.77
N PHE A 232 17.73 -2.46 -5.09
CA PHE A 232 17.39 -3.63 -4.27
C PHE A 232 16.43 -3.23 -3.15
N ASN A 233 15.37 -4.02 -2.92
CA ASN A 233 14.28 -3.67 -2.00
C ASN A 233 13.68 -2.28 -2.27
N THR A 234 13.43 -1.96 -3.54
CA THR A 234 12.76 -0.70 -3.90
C THR A 234 11.43 -0.59 -3.17
N PRO A 235 11.09 0.57 -2.56
CA PRO A 235 9.74 0.79 -2.08
C PRO A 235 8.79 0.81 -3.29
N LEU A 236 7.58 0.28 -3.11
CA LEU A 236 6.59 0.09 -4.18
C LEU A 236 5.26 0.68 -3.76
N ALA A 237 4.65 1.46 -4.66
CA ALA A 237 3.27 1.90 -4.51
C ALA A 237 2.53 1.78 -5.84
N SER A 238 1.22 1.57 -5.79
CA SER A 238 0.40 1.50 -6.99
C SER A 238 -1.00 2.03 -6.75
N CYS A 239 -1.62 2.53 -7.82
CA CYS A 239 -3.05 2.83 -7.85
C CYS A 239 -3.57 2.67 -9.29
N ILE A 240 -4.88 2.54 -9.44
CA ILE A 240 -5.53 2.36 -10.75
C ILE A 240 -6.74 3.29 -10.87
N ASP A 241 -6.76 4.13 -11.90
CA ASP A 241 -7.85 5.08 -12.16
C ASP A 241 -9.16 4.40 -12.59
N SER A 242 -10.24 5.17 -12.61
CA SER A 242 -11.57 4.70 -13.01
C SER A 242 -11.67 4.22 -14.46
N LYS A 243 -10.63 4.49 -15.28
CA LYS A 243 -10.52 4.04 -16.67
C LYS A 243 -9.62 2.81 -16.81
N GLY A 244 -9.15 2.24 -15.71
CA GLY A 244 -8.25 1.09 -15.70
C GLY A 244 -6.79 1.44 -15.99
N LYS A 245 -6.41 2.71 -15.84
CA LYS A 245 -5.02 3.15 -16.04
C LYS A 245 -4.21 2.89 -14.78
N TYR A 246 -3.14 2.13 -14.93
CA TYR A 246 -2.24 1.76 -13.83
C TYR A 246 -1.13 2.79 -13.64
N TYR A 247 -0.88 3.11 -12.37
CA TYR A 247 0.24 3.90 -11.91
C TYR A 247 1.06 3.03 -10.98
N VAL A 248 2.35 2.86 -11.30
CA VAL A 248 3.29 2.09 -10.48
C VAL A 248 4.47 2.97 -10.13
N PHE A 249 4.81 3.03 -8.85
CA PHE A 249 5.91 3.82 -8.34
C PHE A 249 7.00 2.92 -7.76
N PHE A 250 8.24 3.25 -8.08
CA PHE A 250 9.43 2.54 -7.62
C PHE A 250 10.63 3.47 -7.66
N VAL A 251 11.75 3.05 -7.08
CA VAL A 251 13.00 3.80 -7.02
C VAL A 251 14.01 3.22 -8.01
N LYS A 252 14.64 4.10 -8.78
CA LYS A 252 15.70 3.78 -9.72
C LYS A 252 16.86 4.77 -9.56
N GLU A 253 18.08 4.27 -9.75
CA GLU A 253 19.27 5.09 -9.83
C GLU A 253 19.40 5.72 -11.23
N VAL A 254 19.60 7.03 -11.27
CA VAL A 254 19.83 7.83 -12.48
C VAL A 254 21.06 8.70 -12.21
N GLU A 255 22.14 8.45 -12.95
CA GLU A 255 23.39 9.23 -12.87
C GLU A 255 23.99 9.34 -11.44
N GLY A 256 23.85 8.30 -10.62
CA GLY A 256 24.37 8.24 -9.25
C GLY A 256 23.42 8.79 -8.17
N GLU A 257 22.22 9.22 -8.55
CA GLU A 257 21.17 9.67 -7.64
C GLU A 257 19.93 8.78 -7.74
N ASN A 258 19.24 8.56 -6.62
CA ASN A 258 18.04 7.75 -6.58
C ASN A 258 16.78 8.61 -6.72
N TYR A 259 15.91 8.26 -7.66
CA TYR A 259 14.65 8.96 -7.91
C TYR A 259 13.47 8.01 -7.73
N VAL A 260 12.36 8.51 -7.20
CA VAL A 260 11.07 7.85 -7.39
C VAL A 260 10.65 8.08 -8.83
N HIS A 261 10.34 7.00 -9.53
CA HIS A 261 9.77 6.99 -10.87
C HIS A 261 8.33 6.50 -10.84
N ALA A 262 7.53 6.99 -11.78
CA ALA A 262 6.22 6.46 -12.10
C ALA A 262 6.26 5.78 -13.48
N ILE A 263 5.69 4.57 -13.57
CA ILE A 263 5.25 3.98 -14.84
C ILE A 263 3.78 4.30 -15.04
N VAL A 264 3.46 4.88 -16.19
CA VAL A 264 2.13 5.31 -16.59
C VAL A 264 1.94 4.92 -18.05
N ASP A 265 0.99 4.03 -18.35
CA ASP A 265 0.79 3.49 -19.72
C ASP A 265 2.06 2.92 -20.38
N GLY A 266 2.97 2.36 -19.58
CA GLY A 266 4.26 1.82 -20.04
C GLY A 266 5.37 2.86 -20.19
N GLU A 267 5.08 4.15 -20.04
CA GLU A 267 6.08 5.20 -20.06
C GLU A 267 6.60 5.47 -18.66
N GLN A 268 7.92 5.59 -18.52
CA GLN A 268 8.57 5.89 -17.26
C GLN A 268 8.90 7.38 -17.16
N THR A 269 8.52 7.99 -16.04
CA THR A 269 8.80 9.40 -15.74
C THR A 269 9.37 9.55 -14.33
N SER A 270 10.37 10.42 -14.15
CA SER A 270 10.86 10.78 -12.81
C SER A 270 9.82 11.64 -12.09
N VAL A 271 9.61 11.38 -10.80
CA VAL A 271 8.66 12.11 -9.95
C VAL A 271 9.40 13.09 -9.06
N ALA A 272 10.32 12.58 -8.24
CA ALA A 272 11.08 13.37 -7.28
C ALA A 272 12.32 12.60 -6.79
N LEU A 273 13.29 13.32 -6.22
CA LEU A 273 14.47 12.73 -5.60
C LEU A 273 14.04 11.88 -4.39
N TRP A 274 14.57 10.65 -4.30
CA TRP A 274 14.31 9.74 -3.20
C TRP A 274 15.42 9.84 -2.16
N THR A 275 15.03 9.88 -0.88
CA THR A 275 15.98 9.80 0.24
C THR A 275 15.99 8.39 0.82
N GLU A 276 17.17 7.89 1.17
CA GLU A 276 17.34 6.50 1.59
C GLU A 276 16.50 6.10 2.82
N GLY A 277 15.66 5.08 2.62
CA GLY A 277 14.74 4.55 3.62
C GLY A 277 13.37 5.23 3.65
N SER A 278 13.11 6.18 2.75
CA SER A 278 11.78 6.79 2.60
C SER A 278 10.79 5.78 2.03
N PHE A 279 9.58 5.75 2.59
CA PHE A 279 8.49 4.93 2.08
C PHE A 279 7.70 5.69 1.01
N VAL A 280 6.97 4.95 0.18
CA VAL A 280 6.02 5.52 -0.77
C VAL A 280 4.63 4.93 -0.56
N GLY A 281 3.60 5.74 -0.77
CA GLY A 281 2.20 5.31 -0.82
C GLY A 281 1.48 5.99 -1.97
N ALA A 282 0.47 5.36 -2.57
CA ALA A 282 -0.25 5.94 -3.69
C ALA A 282 -1.75 5.74 -3.55
N VAL A 283 -2.52 6.74 -3.96
CA VAL A 283 -4.00 6.70 -4.04
C VAL A 283 -4.48 7.55 -5.21
N LEU A 284 -5.80 7.56 -5.39
CA LEU A 284 -6.45 8.52 -6.26
C LEU A 284 -7.16 9.60 -5.47
N LEU A 285 -7.03 10.84 -5.94
CA LEU A 285 -7.86 11.96 -5.56
C LEU A 285 -8.60 12.46 -6.79
N ASN A 286 -9.93 12.36 -6.82
CA ASN A 286 -10.75 12.78 -7.96
C ASN A 286 -10.24 12.20 -9.30
N ASP A 287 -9.97 10.89 -9.32
CA ASP A 287 -9.45 10.17 -10.51
C ASP A 287 -8.03 10.59 -10.95
N LYS A 288 -7.29 11.31 -10.10
CA LYS A 288 -5.89 11.67 -10.36
C LYS A 288 -4.96 10.96 -9.38
N PRO A 289 -3.80 10.46 -9.85
CA PRO A 289 -2.84 9.82 -8.97
C PRO A 289 -2.25 10.84 -8.00
N VAL A 290 -2.13 10.42 -6.75
CA VAL A 290 -1.39 11.13 -5.69
C VAL A 290 -0.37 10.15 -5.11
N LEU A 291 0.90 10.53 -5.17
CA LEU A 291 2.00 9.85 -4.53
C LEU A 291 2.31 10.55 -3.21
N PHE A 292 2.38 9.79 -2.12
CA PHE A 292 2.92 10.22 -0.84
C PHE A 292 4.32 9.67 -0.65
N MET A 293 5.24 10.51 -0.21
CA MET A 293 6.59 10.08 0.17
C MET A 293 7.21 11.03 1.18
N ASP A 294 8.13 10.49 1.98
CA ASP A 294 8.94 11.31 2.86
C ASP A 294 10.01 12.05 2.05
N GLN A 295 10.25 13.32 2.39
CA GLN A 295 11.39 14.10 1.94
C GLN A 295 12.17 14.63 3.13
N VAL A 296 13.49 14.71 2.99
CA VAL A 296 14.35 15.36 3.98
C VAL A 296 14.78 16.71 3.47
N ALA A 297 14.51 17.74 4.27
CA ALA A 297 15.06 19.07 4.09
C ALA A 297 15.60 19.54 5.44
N ASN A 298 16.84 20.04 5.48
CA ASN A 298 17.46 20.58 6.69
C ASN A 298 17.39 19.64 7.93
N GLU A 299 17.66 18.34 7.73
CA GLU A 299 17.59 17.30 8.78
C GLU A 299 16.17 17.00 9.31
N GLU A 300 15.14 17.59 8.72
CA GLU A 300 13.73 17.37 9.08
C GLU A 300 13.01 16.55 8.00
N ALA A 301 12.22 15.58 8.46
CA ALA A 301 11.42 14.73 7.60
C ALA A 301 10.04 15.33 7.38
N HIS A 302 9.64 15.44 6.12
CA HIS A 302 8.34 15.95 5.70
C HIS A 302 7.62 14.92 4.85
N LEU A 303 6.36 14.64 5.18
CA LEU A 303 5.51 13.83 4.30
C LEU A 303 4.92 14.75 3.22
N CYS A 304 5.26 14.48 1.97
CA CYS A 304 4.89 15.27 0.80
C CYS A 304 3.91 14.51 -0.09
N ALA A 305 2.99 15.23 -0.71
CA ALA A 305 2.06 14.73 -1.71
C ALA A 305 2.45 15.25 -3.10
N PHE A 306 2.59 14.36 -4.08
CA PHE A 306 2.88 14.68 -5.48
C PHE A 306 1.71 14.24 -6.36
N THR A 307 1.41 14.99 -7.41
CA THR A 307 0.37 14.62 -8.38
C THR A 307 0.83 14.86 -9.81
N ASN A 308 0.14 14.23 -10.76
CA ASN A 308 0.36 14.43 -12.18
C ASN A 308 -0.92 14.98 -12.81
N ASP A 309 -0.83 16.14 -13.46
CA ASP A 309 -1.96 16.80 -14.11
C ASP A 309 -2.17 16.39 -15.58
N GLY A 310 -1.41 15.39 -16.05
CA GLY A 310 -1.37 14.92 -17.43
C GLY A 310 -0.12 15.36 -18.19
N SER A 311 0.72 16.23 -17.61
CA SER A 311 1.94 16.72 -18.24
C SER A 311 3.21 16.39 -17.47
N SER A 312 3.21 16.61 -16.16
CA SER A 312 4.38 16.44 -15.31
C SER A 312 3.99 16.18 -13.86
N TRP A 313 4.90 15.57 -13.12
CA TRP A 313 4.76 15.41 -11.67
C TRP A 313 5.14 16.71 -10.95
N SER A 314 4.35 17.11 -9.97
CA SER A 314 4.61 18.30 -9.16
C SER A 314 4.16 18.11 -7.72
N LEU A 315 4.78 18.87 -6.81
CA LEU A 315 4.39 18.92 -5.41
C LEU A 315 2.97 19.51 -5.30
N LEU A 316 2.05 18.71 -4.75
CA LEU A 316 0.67 19.10 -4.48
C LEU A 316 0.54 19.80 -3.12
N GLY A 317 1.24 19.30 -2.10
CA GLY A 317 1.23 19.87 -0.76
C GLY A 317 2.06 19.06 0.25
N GLU A 318 2.20 19.61 1.45
CA GLU A 318 2.90 18.99 2.59
C GLU A 318 1.89 18.57 3.65
N VAL A 319 2.01 17.34 4.15
CA VAL A 319 1.12 16.75 5.16
C VAL A 319 1.57 17.15 6.56
N THR A 320 2.89 17.08 6.81
CA THR A 320 3.51 17.45 8.08
C THR A 320 4.47 18.60 7.86
N LYS A 321 4.18 19.76 8.45
CA LYS A 321 5.16 20.85 8.55
C LYS A 321 6.01 20.64 9.80
N SER A 322 7.32 20.82 9.68
CA SER A 322 8.14 21.01 10.87
C SER A 322 7.68 22.25 11.60
N SER A 323 7.71 22.17 12.93
CA SER A 323 7.38 23.27 13.83
C SER A 323 8.62 24.10 14.12
#